data_AF-A0A6L3ZWI1-F1
#
_entry.id   AF-A0A6L3ZWI1-F1
#
_cell.length_a   1.000
_cell.length_b   1.000
_cell.length_c   1.000
_cell.angle_alpha   90.00
_cell.angle_beta   90.00
_cell.angle_gamma   90.00
#
_symmetry.space_group_name_H-M   'P 1'
#
loop_
_entity.id
_entity.type
_entity.pdbx_description
1 polymer ?
#
loop_
_entity_poly.entity_id
_entity_poly.type
_entity_poly.pdbx_seq_one_letter_code
_entity_poly.pdbx_strand_id
1 'polypeptide(L)'
;MQETTAKKAKPAWVRIVAAYQKPTINTSVIQILNSYIPFWFFLILSAILVNVSILLSLPCSLLAAGFMMRVFIIQHDAGHGSFFKSKKWNTIVGNLCSVVTLTP
;
A
#
# COMPACT_ATOMS: atom_id res chain seq x y z
N MET A 1 -41.90 -17.97 -22.48
CA MET A 1 -40.50 -18.44 -22.56
C MET A 1 -39.75 -17.83 -21.38
N GLN A 2 -39.42 -18.63 -20.36
CA GLN A 2 -38.66 -18.18 -19.20
C GLN A 2 -37.18 -18.53 -19.46
N GLU A 3 -36.36 -17.53 -19.77
CA GLU A 3 -34.90 -17.70 -19.72
C GLU A 3 -34.48 -17.76 -18.25
N THR A 4 -34.25 -18.98 -17.76
CA THR A 4 -33.57 -19.18 -16.49
C THR A 4 -32.12 -18.74 -16.67
N THR A 5 -31.77 -17.56 -16.13
CA THR A 5 -30.38 -17.08 -16.08
C THR A 5 -29.56 -18.02 -15.19
N ALA A 6 -29.03 -19.08 -15.77
CA ALA A 6 -28.11 -19.99 -15.10
C ALA A 6 -26.90 -19.19 -14.63
N LYS A 7 -26.74 -19.07 -13.30
CA LYS A 7 -25.66 -18.34 -12.66
C LYS A 7 -24.32 -18.95 -13.11
N LYS A 8 -23.59 -18.27 -13.98
CA LYS A 8 -22.32 -18.74 -14.56
C LYS A 8 -21.36 -19.17 -13.45
N ALA A 9 -20.92 -20.42 -13.46
CA ALA A 9 -20.00 -20.94 -12.45
C ALA A 9 -18.69 -20.14 -12.46
N LYS A 10 -18.13 -19.86 -11.26
CA LYS A 10 -16.87 -19.11 -11.15
C LYS A 10 -15.73 -19.89 -11.85
N PRO A 11 -14.83 -19.21 -12.58
CA PRO A 11 -13.69 -19.87 -13.21
C PRO A 11 -12.80 -20.62 -12.22
N ALA A 12 -12.19 -21.73 -12.65
CA ALA A 12 -11.32 -22.56 -11.81
C ALA A 12 -10.15 -21.77 -11.19
N TRP A 13 -9.59 -20.79 -11.91
CA TRP A 13 -8.48 -19.97 -11.43
C TRP A 13 -8.84 -19.21 -10.15
N VAL A 14 -10.10 -18.75 -9.99
CA VAL A 14 -10.55 -18.01 -8.79
C VAL A 14 -10.40 -18.85 -7.52
N ARG A 15 -10.62 -20.18 -7.59
CA ARG A 15 -10.41 -21.08 -6.45
C ARG A 15 -8.93 -21.24 -6.11
N ILE A 16 -8.06 -21.23 -7.12
CA ILE A 16 -6.60 -21.36 -6.93
C ILE A 16 -6.05 -20.12 -6.20
N VAL A 17 -6.41 -18.90 -6.65
CA VAL A 17 -5.86 -17.67 -6.05
C VAL A 17 -6.43 -17.38 -4.66
N ALA A 18 -7.62 -17.88 -4.34
CA ALA A 18 -8.27 -17.64 -3.05
C ALA A 18 -7.42 -18.02 -1.82
N ALA A 19 -6.52 -19.01 -1.96
CA ALA A 19 -5.60 -19.40 -0.89
C ALA A 19 -4.59 -18.29 -0.54
N TYR A 20 -4.23 -17.44 -1.50
CA TYR A 20 -3.25 -16.36 -1.36
C TYR A 20 -3.86 -15.02 -0.96
N GLN A 21 -5.20 -14.92 -0.93
CA GLN A 21 -5.92 -13.70 -0.58
C GLN A 21 -6.07 -13.47 0.93
N LYS A 22 -5.50 -14.32 1.79
CA LYS A 22 -5.65 -14.20 3.23
C LYS A 22 -4.61 -13.23 3.81
N PRO A 23 -5.01 -12.04 4.29
CA PRO A 23 -4.07 -11.14 4.95
C PRO A 23 -3.57 -11.74 6.27
N THR A 24 -2.28 -11.58 6.55
CA THR A 24 -1.68 -11.92 7.84
C THR A 24 -1.17 -10.65 8.51
N ILE A 25 -1.34 -10.56 9.82
CA ILE A 25 -0.98 -9.34 10.59
C ILE A 25 0.53 -9.09 10.48
N ASN A 26 1.35 -10.13 10.62
CA ASN A 26 2.81 -10.01 10.57
C ASN A 26 3.28 -9.44 9.23
N THR A 27 2.78 -9.96 8.11
CA THR A 27 3.14 -9.44 6.78
C THR A 27 2.69 -8.00 6.61
N SER A 28 1.49 -7.64 7.08
CA SER A 28 0.96 -6.28 7.00
C SER A 28 1.83 -5.29 7.78
N VAL A 29 2.22 -5.64 9.00
CA VAL A 29 3.10 -4.80 9.84
C VAL A 29 4.49 -4.64 9.21
N ILE A 30 5.08 -5.72 8.70
CA ILE A 30 6.38 -5.66 8.02
C ILE A 30 6.30 -4.77 6.77
N GLN A 31 5.21 -4.84 5.99
CA GLN A 31 5.01 -3.98 4.83
C GLN A 31 4.91 -2.50 5.21
N ILE A 32 4.21 -2.16 6.31
CA ILE A 32 4.16 -0.80 6.83
C ILE A 32 5.57 -0.34 7.21
N LEU A 33 6.30 -1.11 8.04
CA LEU A 33 7.63 -0.73 8.52
C LEU A 33 8.62 -0.56 7.35
N ASN A 34 8.67 -1.52 6.42
CA ASN A 34 9.55 -1.48 5.25
C ASN A 34 9.14 -0.45 4.19
N SER A 35 8.03 0.28 4.38
CA SER A 35 7.63 1.38 3.51
C SER A 35 7.85 2.73 4.20
N TYR A 36 7.39 2.88 5.44
CA TYR A 36 7.49 4.13 6.20
C TYR A 36 8.92 4.46 6.65
N ILE A 37 9.67 3.49 7.16
CA ILE A 37 11.05 3.72 7.63
C ILE A 37 11.92 4.25 6.50
N PRO A 38 12.04 3.56 5.34
CA PRO A 38 12.85 4.07 4.24
C PRO A 38 12.28 5.35 3.63
N PHE A 39 10.96 5.53 3.57
CA PHE A 39 10.35 6.79 3.13
C PHE A 39 10.88 7.98 3.94
N TRP A 40 10.73 7.95 5.26
CA TRP A 40 11.18 9.04 6.13
C TRP A 40 12.70 9.19 6.10
N PHE A 41 13.44 8.09 6.05
CA PHE A 41 14.89 8.12 5.92
C PHE A 41 15.34 8.87 4.67
N PHE A 42 14.85 8.50 3.48
CA PHE A 42 15.24 9.15 2.23
C PHE A 42 14.70 10.57 2.10
N LEU A 43 13.51 10.85 2.66
CA LEU A 43 12.94 12.19 2.68
C LEU A 43 13.81 13.16 3.50
N ILE A 44 14.17 12.78 4.73
CA ILE A 44 15.02 13.59 5.61
C ILE A 44 16.42 13.73 5.00
N LEU A 45 16.98 12.63 4.48
CA LEU A 45 18.29 12.64 3.85
C LEU A 45 18.32 13.59 2.64
N SER A 46 17.29 13.57 1.79
CA SER A 46 17.14 14.50 0.66
C SER A 46 17.07 15.96 1.12
N ALA A 47 16.33 16.24 2.20
CA ALA A 47 16.21 17.57 2.78
C ALA A 47 17.54 18.10 3.36
N ILE A 48 18.39 17.23 3.89
CA ILE A 48 19.74 17.61 4.33
C ILE A 48 20.65 17.84 3.10
N LEU A 49 20.65 16.90 2.15
CA LEU A 49 21.55 16.92 0.99
C LEU A 49 21.31 18.09 0.03
N VAL A 50 20.09 18.64 -0.02
CA VAL A 50 19.80 19.79 -0.91
C VAL A 50 20.66 21.01 -0.57
N ASN A 51 21.07 21.17 0.69
CA ASN A 51 21.96 22.26 1.13
C ASN A 51 23.42 22.02 0.73
N VAL A 52 23.78 20.80 0.34
CA VAL A 52 25.13 20.42 -0.11
C VAL A 52 25.19 20.39 -1.63
N SER A 53 24.27 19.67 -2.27
CA SER A 53 24.18 19.58 -3.73
C SER A 53 22.80 19.06 -4.16
N ILE A 54 22.17 19.81 -5.07
CA ILE A 54 20.90 19.38 -5.67
C ILE A 54 21.04 18.04 -6.39
N LEU A 55 22.17 17.78 -7.05
CA LEU A 55 22.41 16.54 -7.79
C LEU A 55 22.46 15.30 -6.87
N LEU A 56 22.93 15.46 -5.63
CA LEU A 56 22.91 14.39 -4.63
C LEU A 56 21.53 14.21 -3.99
N SER A 57 20.78 15.30 -3.85
CA SER A 57 19.41 15.24 -3.30
C SER A 57 18.44 14.55 -4.26
N LEU A 58 18.56 14.76 -5.58
CA LEU A 58 17.67 14.19 -6.60
C LEU A 58 17.46 12.66 -6.51
N PRO A 59 18.51 11.81 -6.49
CA PRO A 59 18.31 10.36 -6.37
C PRO A 59 17.64 9.99 -5.04
N CYS A 60 17.94 10.69 -3.94
CA CYS A 60 17.27 10.47 -2.66
C CYS A 60 15.79 10.84 -2.73
N SER A 61 15.43 11.96 -3.37
CA SER A 61 14.04 12.35 -3.60
C SER A 61 13.30 11.32 -4.45
N LEU A 62 13.94 10.78 -5.49
CA LEU A 62 13.34 9.74 -6.34
C LEU A 62 13.07 8.45 -5.55
N LEU A 63 14.00 8.03 -4.70
CA LEU A 63 13.80 6.89 -3.80
C LEU A 63 12.67 7.16 -2.80
N ALA A 64 12.64 8.35 -2.19
CA ALA A 64 11.55 8.75 -1.30
C ALA A 64 10.18 8.71 -2.02
N ALA A 65 10.09 9.19 -3.26
CA ALA A 65 8.88 9.11 -4.07
C ALA A 65 8.46 7.66 -4.38
N GLY A 66 9.43 6.76 -4.63
CA GLY A 66 9.17 5.33 -4.80
C GLY A 66 8.58 4.68 -3.54
N PHE A 67 9.10 5.02 -2.35
CA PHE A 67 8.52 4.55 -1.08
C PHE A 67 7.17 5.21 -0.77
N MET A 68 6.97 6.47 -1.16
CA MET A 68 5.67 7.13 -1.07
C MET A 68 4.60 6.39 -1.88
N MET A 69 4.93 5.95 -3.10
CA MET A 69 4.02 5.11 -3.90
C MET A 69 3.67 3.80 -3.18
N ARG A 70 4.61 3.20 -2.44
CA ARG A 70 4.30 2.01 -1.62
C ARG A 70 3.34 2.33 -0.47
N VAL A 71 3.49 3.48 0.18
CA VAL A 71 2.53 3.94 1.20
C VAL A 71 1.14 4.13 0.58
N PHE A 72 1.06 4.66 -0.64
CA PHE A 72 -0.21 4.77 -1.38
C PHE A 72 -0.82 3.41 -1.74
N ILE A 73 -0.03 2.42 -2.14
CA ILE A 73 -0.52 1.05 -2.38
C ILE A 73 -1.10 0.46 -1.09
N ILE A 74 -0.43 0.64 0.05
CA ILE A 74 -0.94 0.19 1.36
C ILE A 74 -2.27 0.91 1.69
N GLN A 75 -2.34 2.21 1.45
CA GLN A 75 -3.58 2.97 1.63
C GLN A 75 -4.72 2.42 0.78
N HIS A 76 -4.47 2.19 -0.50
CA HIS A 76 -5.44 1.67 -1.46
C HIS A 76 -6.00 0.31 -1.02
N ASP A 77 -5.11 -0.61 -0.66
CA ASP A 77 -5.49 -1.94 -0.17
C ASP A 77 -6.25 -1.87 1.16
N ALA A 78 -5.85 -0.97 2.06
CA ALA A 78 -6.56 -0.72 3.32
C ALA A 78 -7.95 -0.10 3.08
N GLY A 79 -8.08 0.79 2.09
CA GLY A 79 -9.36 1.36 1.65
C GLY A 79 -10.32 0.31 1.09
N HIS A 80 -9.79 -0.71 0.41
CA HIS A 80 -10.55 -1.89 0.00
C HIS A 80 -10.81 -2.90 1.13
N GLY A 81 -10.19 -2.72 2.29
CA GLY A 81 -10.32 -3.62 3.44
C GLY A 81 -9.59 -4.95 3.27
N SER A 82 -8.68 -5.07 2.29
CA SER A 82 -7.94 -6.30 2.00
C SER A 82 -6.61 -6.40 2.75
N PHE A 83 -6.09 -5.28 3.27
CA PHE A 83 -4.77 -5.23 3.87
C PHE A 83 -4.68 -5.95 5.23
N PHE A 84 -5.62 -5.70 6.16
CA PHE A 84 -5.79 -6.44 7.41
C PHE A 84 -7.04 -7.31 7.39
N LYS A 85 -7.09 -8.33 8.27
CA LYS A 85 -8.32 -9.09 8.53
C LYS A 85 -9.44 -8.26 9.17
N SER A 86 -9.08 -7.19 9.90
CA SER A 86 -10.03 -6.36 10.65
C SER A 86 -10.30 -5.06 9.90
N LYS A 87 -11.59 -4.78 9.65
CA LYS A 87 -12.04 -3.54 9.01
C LYS A 87 -11.63 -2.30 9.81
N LYS A 88 -11.64 -2.36 11.15
CA LYS A 88 -11.21 -1.24 12.01
C LYS A 88 -9.75 -0.87 11.77
N TRP A 89 -8.86 -1.87 11.70
CA TRP A 89 -7.44 -1.65 11.44
C TRP A 89 -7.18 -1.12 10.03
N ASN A 90 -7.91 -1.63 9.04
CA ASN A 90 -7.88 -1.09 7.67
C ASN A 90 -8.26 0.39 7.62
N THR A 91 -9.34 0.79 8.28
CA THR A 91 -9.75 2.21 8.32
C THR A 91 -8.71 3.10 9.00
N ILE A 92 -8.16 2.67 10.13
CA ILE A 92 -7.13 3.45 10.85
C ILE A 92 -5.88 3.62 9.99
N VAL A 93 -5.34 2.52 9.44
CA VAL A 93 -4.12 2.57 8.64
C VAL A 93 -4.36 3.34 7.35
N GLY A 94 -5.49 3.14 6.67
CA GLY A 94 -5.85 3.91 5.48
C GLY A 94 -5.85 5.42 5.76
N ASN A 95 -6.45 5.86 6.86
CA ASN A 95 -6.47 7.27 7.25
C ASN A 95 -5.10 7.82 7.67
N LEU A 96 -4.23 6.99 8.26
CA LEU A 96 -2.85 7.42 8.58
C LEU A 96 -2.00 7.54 7.31
N CYS A 97 -2.19 6.63 6.35
CA CYS A 97 -1.55 6.72 5.05
C CYS A 97 -2.04 7.92 4.25
N SER A 98 -3.34 8.23 4.27
CA SER A 98 -3.93 9.36 3.53
C SER A 98 -3.34 10.72 3.90
N VAL A 99 -2.94 10.89 5.17
CA VAL A 99 -2.25 12.11 5.64
C VAL A 99 -0.87 12.24 5.00
N VAL A 100 -0.15 11.13 4.87
CA VAL A 100 1.19 11.14 4.26
C VAL A 100 1.09 11.30 2.75
N THR A 101 0.17 10.58 2.09
CA THR A 101 0.00 10.60 0.63
C THR A 101 -0.76 11.82 0.11
N LEU A 102 -1.41 12.57 0.99
CA LEU A 102 -2.24 13.73 0.66
C LEU A 102 -3.40 13.39 -0.29
N THR A 103 -3.93 12.16 -0.18
CA THR A 103 -5.06 11.66 -0.97
C THR A 103 -6.11 11.06 -0.03
N PRO A 104 -7.34 11.60 0.06
CA PRO A 104 -8.40 11.08 0.93
C PRO A 104 -9.04 9.79 0.40
#